data_AF-A0A3D8PW65-F1
#
_entry.id   AF-A0A3D8PW65-F1
#
_cell.length_a   1.000
_cell.length_b   1.000
_cell.length_c   1.000
_cell.angle_alpha   90.00
_cell.angle_beta   90.00
_cell.angle_gamma   90.00
#
_symmetry.space_group_name_H-M   'P 1'
#
loop_
_entity.id
_entity.type
_entity.pdbx_description
1 polymer ?
#
loop_
_entity_poly.entity_id
_entity_poly.type
_entity_poly.pdbx_seq_one_letter_code
_entity_poly.pdbx_strand_id
1 'polypeptide(L)'
;MGCLGFKDNRNRGARWRSWLTVIISFSLSAILLLGVAVNIITREHITSTQSPDSKITIDFYTVNGGAATSISVLGIVDGPLWFKKNIYNDINMHKADVEWTNNHTVTINNHTLDLNKGETFSD
;
A
#
# COMPACT_ATOMS: atom_id res chain seq x y z
N MET A 1 55.86 -17.18 -41.94
CA MET A 1 55.78 -16.12 -40.91
C MET A 1 54.74 -15.11 -41.40
N GLY A 2 53.66 -14.90 -40.66
CA GLY A 2 52.59 -13.98 -41.07
C GLY A 2 51.43 -14.01 -40.08
N CYS A 3 51.61 -13.39 -38.92
CA CYS A 3 50.52 -13.10 -38.00
C CYS A 3 49.72 -11.93 -38.57
N LEU A 4 48.67 -12.20 -39.36
CA LEU A 4 47.65 -11.21 -39.66
C LEU A 4 46.76 -11.04 -38.42
N GLY A 5 46.99 -9.93 -37.71
CA GLY A 5 46.21 -9.54 -36.55
C GLY A 5 44.76 -9.27 -36.93
N PHE A 6 43.85 -10.00 -36.30
CA PHE A 6 42.45 -9.60 -36.22
C PHE A 6 42.36 -8.35 -35.35
N LYS A 7 42.16 -7.19 -35.97
CA LYS A 7 41.71 -5.99 -35.27
C LYS A 7 40.28 -6.24 -34.81
N ASP A 8 40.13 -6.73 -33.58
CA ASP A 8 38.84 -6.92 -32.96
C ASP A 8 38.24 -5.56 -32.61
N ASN A 9 37.28 -5.11 -33.41
CA ASN A 9 36.49 -3.90 -33.16
C ASN A 9 35.14 -4.25 -32.50
N ARG A 10 35.06 -5.38 -31.78
CA ARG A 10 33.82 -5.81 -31.13
C ARG A 10 33.47 -4.90 -29.94
N ASN A 11 32.40 -4.14 -30.20
CA ASN A 11 31.26 -4.05 -29.28
C ASN A 11 31.35 -3.08 -28.08
N ARG A 12 32.12 -1.99 -28.17
CA ARG A 12 32.08 -0.91 -27.14
C ARG A 12 30.67 -0.32 -26.98
N GLY A 13 29.95 -0.18 -28.10
CA GLY A 13 28.57 0.33 -28.12
C GLY A 13 27.56 -0.59 -27.44
N ALA A 14 27.59 -1.91 -27.69
CA ALA A 14 26.65 -2.81 -27.00
C ALA A 14 27.06 -3.10 -25.56
N ARG A 15 28.35 -3.06 -25.22
CA ARG A 15 28.79 -3.08 -23.81
C ARG A 15 28.22 -1.86 -23.08
N TRP A 16 28.35 -0.66 -23.63
CA TRP A 16 27.76 0.56 -23.07
C TRP A 16 26.24 0.45 -22.91
N ARG A 17 25.52 -0.02 -23.94
CA ARG A 17 24.07 -0.27 -23.87
C ARG A 17 23.70 -1.29 -22.79
N SER A 18 24.47 -2.37 -22.65
CA SER A 18 24.25 -3.39 -21.63
C SER A 18 24.42 -2.84 -20.22
N TRP A 19 25.47 -2.04 -19.97
CA TRP A 19 25.67 -1.39 -18.67
C TRP A 19 24.57 -0.37 -18.36
N LEU A 20 24.08 0.37 -19.37
CA LEU A 20 22.94 1.26 -19.21
C LEU A 20 21.67 0.50 -18.80
N THR A 21 21.36 -0.64 -19.42
CA THR A 21 20.20 -1.46 -19.05
C THR A 21 20.29 -1.96 -17.62
N VAL A 22 21.47 -2.39 -17.18
CA VAL A 22 21.70 -2.84 -15.79
C VAL A 22 21.44 -1.68 -14.82
N ILE A 23 22.02 -0.50 -15.07
CA ILE A 23 21.83 0.68 -14.22
C ILE A 23 20.34 1.08 -14.18
N ILE A 24 19.68 1.18 -15.34
CA ILE A 24 18.26 1.54 -15.43
C ILE A 24 17.40 0.53 -14.67
N SER A 25 17.63 -0.77 -14.86
CA SER A 25 16.86 -1.82 -14.18
C SER A 25 17.03 -1.75 -12.65
N PHE A 26 18.26 -1.51 -12.18
CA PHE A 26 18.55 -1.31 -10.77
C PHE A 26 17.84 -0.07 -10.21
N SER A 27 17.92 1.07 -10.92
CA SER A 27 17.22 2.30 -10.53
C SER A 27 15.71 2.12 -10.48
N LEU A 28 15.12 1.45 -11.49
CA LEU A 28 13.68 1.20 -11.54
C LEU A 28 13.23 0.32 -10.36
N SER A 29 14.00 -0.74 -10.08
CA SER A 29 13.75 -1.61 -8.94
C SER A 29 13.85 -0.85 -7.61
N ALA A 30 14.85 0.02 -7.45
CA ALA A 30 15.01 0.83 -6.26
C ALA A 30 13.84 1.80 -6.06
N ILE A 31 13.40 2.48 -7.12
CA ILE A 31 12.24 3.39 -7.08
C ILE A 31 10.97 2.63 -6.69
N LEU A 32 10.74 1.44 -7.26
CA LEU A 32 9.62 0.58 -6.90
C LEU A 32 9.65 0.19 -5.42
N LEU A 33 10.79 -0.25 -4.92
CA LEU A 33 10.94 -0.64 -3.51
C LEU A 33 10.74 0.55 -2.56
N LEU A 34 11.27 1.72 -2.90
CA LEU A 34 11.06 2.94 -2.14
C LEU A 34 9.57 3.34 -2.11
N GLY A 35 8.87 3.25 -3.24
CA GLY A 35 7.43 3.54 -3.30
C GLY A 35 6.61 2.62 -2.40
N VAL A 36 6.94 1.32 -2.36
CA VAL A 36 6.29 0.36 -1.46
C VAL A 36 6.63 0.67 0.00
N ALA A 37 7.89 0.95 0.32
CA ALA A 37 8.33 1.26 1.67
C ALA A 37 7.63 2.51 2.23
N VAL A 38 7.53 3.59 1.45
CA VAL A 38 6.83 4.82 1.84
C VAL A 38 5.37 4.53 2.17
N ASN A 39 4.68 3.73 1.35
CA ASN A 39 3.29 3.33 1.60
C ASN A 39 3.08 2.53 2.89
N ILE A 40 4.11 1.84 3.38
CA ILE A 40 4.04 1.09 4.63
C ILE A 40 4.32 2.01 5.81
N ILE A 41 5.32 2.88 5.70
CA ILE A 41 5.77 3.76 6.79
C ILE A 41 4.74 4.84 7.14
N THR A 42 3.96 5.32 6.17
CA THR A 42 2.95 6.36 6.41
C THR A 42 1.68 5.85 7.10
N ARG A 43 1.54 4.54 7.26
CA ARG A 43 0.41 3.90 7.93
C ARG A 43 0.84 3.29 9.26
N GLU A 44 0.26 3.79 10.33
CA GLU A 44 0.46 3.27 11.68
C GLU A 44 -0.76 2.46 12.10
N HIS A 45 -0.60 1.18 12.43
CA HIS A 45 -1.70 0.35 12.88
C HIS A 45 -2.20 0.81 14.25
N ILE A 46 -3.50 1.05 14.37
CA ILE A 46 -4.17 1.48 15.60
C ILE A 46 -4.71 0.26 16.35
N THR A 47 -5.64 -0.45 15.73
CA THR A 47 -6.39 -1.54 16.35
C THR A 47 -7.01 -2.42 15.27
N SER A 48 -7.36 -3.65 15.65
CA SER A 48 -8.10 -4.58 14.83
C SER A 48 -9.34 -5.02 15.59
N THR A 49 -10.47 -5.11 14.90
CA THR A 49 -11.74 -5.56 15.49
C THR A 49 -12.35 -6.64 14.62
N GLN A 50 -13.10 -7.54 15.25
CA GLN A 50 -13.79 -8.63 14.58
C GLN A 50 -15.29 -8.51 14.78
N SER A 51 -16.06 -8.88 13.76
CA SER A 51 -17.50 -9.02 13.89
C SER A 51 -17.85 -9.98 15.02
N PRO A 52 -19.04 -9.88 15.64
CA PRO A 52 -19.48 -10.81 16.67
C PRO A 52 -19.42 -12.29 16.29
N ASP A 53 -19.55 -12.62 15.00
CA ASP A 53 -19.39 -13.98 14.47
C ASP A 53 -17.99 -14.30 13.93
N SER A 54 -17.03 -13.39 14.11
CA SER A 54 -15.62 -13.50 13.73
C SER A 54 -15.38 -13.75 12.23
N LYS A 55 -16.33 -13.37 11.36
CA LYS A 55 -16.19 -13.53 9.91
C LYS A 55 -15.58 -12.31 9.22
N ILE A 56 -15.71 -11.14 9.83
CA ILE A 56 -15.20 -9.89 9.27
C ILE A 56 -14.18 -9.33 10.26
N THR A 57 -12.97 -9.11 9.78
CA THR A 57 -11.93 -8.41 10.52
C THR A 57 -11.71 -7.05 9.87
N ILE A 58 -11.70 -6.00 10.68
CA ILE A 58 -11.38 -4.64 10.23
C ILE A 58 -10.10 -4.21 10.93
N ASP A 59 -9.07 -3.92 10.16
CA ASP A 59 -7.83 -3.31 10.63
C ASP A 59 -7.90 -1.79 10.45
N PHE A 60 -7.62 -1.06 11.51
CA PHE A 60 -7.59 0.40 11.53
C PHE A 60 -6.17 0.92 11.54
N TYR A 61 -5.92 1.93 10.71
CA TYR A 61 -4.63 2.60 10.58
C TYR A 61 -4.79 4.11 10.67
N THR A 62 -3.85 4.76 11.32
CA THR A 62 -3.64 6.20 11.22
C THR A 62 -2.76 6.45 10.01
N VAL A 63 -3.15 7.39 9.15
CA VAL A 63 -2.34 7.83 8.01
C VAL A 63 -1.89 9.25 8.24
N ASN A 64 -0.57 9.49 8.22
CA ASN A 64 0.01 10.82 8.31
C ASN A 64 0.88 11.09 7.08
N GLY A 65 0.48 12.06 6.26
CA GLY A 65 1.21 12.48 5.05
C GLY A 65 2.39 13.42 5.32
N GLY A 66 2.67 13.78 6.58
CA GLY A 66 3.74 14.67 7.00
C GLY A 66 3.27 15.99 7.61
N ALA A 67 4.18 16.96 7.72
CA ALA A 67 4.02 18.16 8.57
C ALA A 67 2.86 19.10 8.20
N ALA A 68 2.34 19.02 6.96
CA ALA A 68 1.30 19.92 6.46
C ALA A 68 -0.01 19.18 6.08
N THR A 69 -0.11 17.88 6.37
CA THR A 69 -1.28 17.08 6.01
C THR A 69 -2.08 16.72 7.26
N SER A 70 -3.40 16.75 7.14
CA SER A 70 -4.28 16.19 8.15
C SER A 70 -4.03 14.69 8.32
N ILE A 71 -4.15 14.24 9.57
CA ILE A 71 -4.13 12.82 9.90
C ILE A 71 -5.50 12.24 9.57
N SER A 72 -5.54 11.04 9.00
CA SER A 72 -6.80 10.31 8.76
C SER A 72 -6.81 8.95 9.43
N VAL A 73 -8.01 8.43 9.68
CA VAL A 73 -8.23 7.05 10.12
C VAL A 73 -8.74 6.24 8.93
N LEU A 74 -8.02 5.17 8.59
CA LEU A 74 -8.33 4.25 7.52
C LEU A 74 -8.78 2.90 8.10
N GLY A 75 -9.95 2.41 7.69
CA GLY A 75 -10.44 1.06 8.01
C GLY A 75 -10.37 0.16 6.79
N ILE A 76 -9.69 -0.99 6.95
CA ILE A 76 -9.45 -1.96 5.87
C ILE A 76 -10.01 -3.32 6.27
N VAL A 77 -10.75 -3.95 5.36
CA VAL A 77 -11.22 -5.33 5.49
C VAL A 77 -10.45 -6.22 4.53
N ASP A 78 -10.05 -7.39 5.01
CA ASP A 78 -9.49 -8.44 4.17
C ASP A 78 -10.62 -9.08 3.34
N GLY A 79 -10.47 -9.00 2.02
CA GLY A 79 -11.37 -9.63 1.06
C GLY A 79 -10.92 -11.04 0.68
N PRO A 80 -11.68 -11.70 -0.21
CA PRO A 80 -11.24 -12.98 -0.77
C PRO A 80 -9.91 -12.83 -1.51
N LEU A 81 -9.07 -13.86 -1.43
CA LEU A 81 -7.68 -13.86 -1.93
C LEU A 81 -6.78 -12.86 -1.19
N TRP A 82 -6.01 -12.06 -1.93
CA TRP A 82 -5.08 -11.05 -1.43
C TRP A 82 -5.64 -9.62 -1.56
N PHE A 83 -6.94 -9.48 -1.82
CA PHE A 83 -7.56 -8.17 -1.99
C PHE A 83 -7.86 -7.53 -0.65
N LYS A 84 -7.41 -6.29 -0.47
CA LYS A 84 -7.76 -5.44 0.67
C LYS A 84 -8.77 -4.40 0.21
N LYS A 85 -9.85 -4.21 0.97
CA LYS A 85 -10.87 -3.20 0.69
C LYS A 85 -10.83 -2.12 1.75
N ASN A 86 -10.64 -0.87 1.34
CA ASN A 86 -10.84 0.28 2.21
C ASN A 86 -12.35 0.50 2.36
N ILE A 87 -12.84 0.49 3.60
CA ILE A 87 -14.27 0.69 3.91
C ILE A 87 -14.53 2.00 4.63
N TYR A 88 -13.49 2.60 5.22
CA TYR A 88 -13.60 3.83 5.99
C TYR A 88 -12.34 4.67 5.79
N ASN A 89 -12.49 5.95 5.51
CA ASN A 89 -11.42 6.93 5.47
C ASN A 89 -11.95 8.27 5.96
N ASP A 90 -11.49 8.75 7.10
CA ASP A 90 -12.01 9.97 7.72
C ASP A 90 -10.86 10.92 8.06
N ILE A 91 -10.81 12.07 7.38
CA ILE A 91 -9.78 13.08 7.53
C ILE A 91 -10.02 13.91 8.81
N ASN A 92 -8.92 14.29 9.48
CA ASN A 92 -8.90 14.98 10.77
C ASN A 92 -9.33 14.11 11.95
N MET A 93 -9.29 12.79 11.78
CA MET A 93 -9.53 11.82 12.84
C MET A 93 -8.22 11.19 13.30
N HIS A 94 -8.07 10.97 14.61
CA HIS A 94 -6.84 10.41 15.19
C HIS A 94 -7.03 9.05 15.87
N LYS A 95 -8.29 8.64 16.07
CA LYS A 95 -8.66 7.41 16.78
C LYS A 95 -9.83 6.77 16.08
N ALA A 96 -9.93 5.45 16.20
CA ALA A 96 -11.08 4.69 15.77
C ALA A 96 -11.83 4.22 17.02
N ASP A 97 -12.98 4.84 17.31
CA ASP A 97 -13.96 4.28 18.24
C ASP A 97 -14.92 3.40 17.45
N VAL A 98 -14.99 2.12 17.82
CA VAL A 98 -15.63 1.09 16.98
C VAL A 98 -16.58 0.24 17.80
N GLU A 99 -17.83 0.24 17.36
CA GLU A 99 -18.90 -0.56 17.97
C GLU A 99 -19.60 -1.40 16.90
N TRP A 100 -19.68 -2.71 17.14
CA TRP A 100 -20.46 -3.61 16.28
C TRP A 100 -21.91 -3.63 16.74
N THR A 101 -22.82 -3.18 15.87
CA THR A 101 -24.26 -3.23 16.14
C THR A 101 -24.83 -4.62 15.85
N ASN A 102 -24.24 -5.34 14.89
CA ASN A 102 -24.55 -6.75 14.58
C ASN A 102 -23.37 -7.37 13.80
N ASN A 103 -23.55 -8.55 13.20
CA ASN A 103 -22.48 -9.27 12.49
C ASN A 103 -21.93 -8.56 11.23
N HIS A 104 -22.67 -7.61 10.65
CA HIS A 104 -22.30 -6.94 9.39
C HIS A 104 -22.43 -5.42 9.44
N THR A 105 -22.97 -4.86 10.52
CA THR A 105 -23.11 -3.42 10.73
C THR A 105 -22.18 -2.97 11.83
N VAL A 106 -21.34 -1.99 11.51
CA VAL A 106 -20.36 -1.40 12.42
C VAL A 106 -20.54 0.11 12.45
N THR A 107 -20.38 0.71 13.62
CA THR A 107 -20.31 2.16 13.80
C THR A 107 -18.87 2.54 14.13
N ILE A 108 -18.31 3.45 13.34
CA ILE A 108 -16.93 3.93 13.45
C ILE A 108 -16.99 5.45 13.61
N ASN A 109 -16.58 5.99 14.76
CA ASN A 109 -16.62 7.43 15.07
C ASN A 109 -17.95 8.11 14.67
N ASN A 110 -19.08 7.53 15.07
CA ASN A 110 -20.43 8.01 14.76
C ASN A 110 -20.89 7.83 13.29
N HIS A 111 -20.12 7.14 12.45
CA HIS A 111 -20.52 6.72 11.11
C HIS A 111 -20.89 5.24 11.09
N THR A 112 -22.15 4.93 10.80
CA THR A 112 -22.64 3.54 10.69
C THR A 112 -22.51 3.04 9.26
N LEU A 113 -21.94 1.85 9.09
CA LEU A 113 -21.72 1.18 7.81
C LEU A 113 -22.31 -0.23 7.82
N ASP A 114 -23.12 -0.55 6.81
CA ASP A 114 -23.59 -1.91 6.53
C ASP A 114 -22.69 -2.60 5.50
N LEU A 115 -21.78 -3.44 5.99
CA LEU A 115 -20.77 -4.11 5.17
C LEU A 115 -21.37 -5.14 4.21
N ASN A 116 -22.53 -5.71 4.52
CA ASN A 116 -23.24 -6.63 3.62
C ASN A 116 -23.80 -5.92 2.38
N LYS A 117 -24.15 -4.64 2.51
CA LYS A 117 -24.55 -3.79 1.37
C LYS A 117 -23.34 -3.20 0.65
N GLY A 118 -22.14 -3.44 1.15
CA GLY A 118 -20.90 -2.92 0.60
C GLY A 118 -20.69 -1.42 0.85
N GLU A 119 -21.38 -0.84 1.83
CA GLU A 119 -21.27 0.57 2.21
C GLU A 119 -19.84 0.94 2.61
N THR A 120 -19.46 2.17 2.30
CA THR A 120 -18.15 2.73 2.62
C THR A 120 -18.29 4.19 3.02
N PHE A 121 -17.44 4.67 3.92
CA PHE A 121 -17.34 6.08 4.28
C PHE A 121 -16.01 6.67 3.79
N SER A 122 -16.06 7.88 3.24
CA SER A 122 -14.88 8.63 2.82
C SER A 122 -15.18 10.12 2.90
N ASP A 123 -14.47 10.84 3.75
CA ASP A 123 -14.51 12.30 3.90
C ASP A 123 -13.10 12.86 4.02
#